data_AF-A0A835R6C7-F1
#
_entry.id   AF-A0A835R6C7-F1
#
_cell.length_a   1.000
_cell.length_b   1.000
_cell.length_c   1.000
_cell.angle_alpha   90.00
_cell.angle_beta   90.00
_cell.angle_gamma   90.00
#
_symmetry.space_group_name_H-M   'P 1'
#
loop_
_entity.id
_entity.type
_entity.pdbx_description
1 polymer ?
#
loop_
_entity_poly.entity_id
_entity_poly.type
_entity_poly.pdbx_seq_one_letter_code
_entity_poly.pdbx_strand_id
1 'polypeptide(L)'
;MASRRLPGSLPKSKSPKLNPNPNSKANHAHAIAIPDPLPTVSLSSPAPPALLARFLQSHLPASFNSADLLRFLSRRLHHHPSFTAYDLHVFLWASSSSDSFRHDHSTYEYMVRSLAASSRLDSLRFLLDYLISHPCPCSGDGESIFSCPRLPDIYRTAIAAFARSGCLDDAANALADARRSVDGRPDAVLYNLIIHGFARRGHYSRAVEWYEAMLKDRVKPDTHTFNILINSACRNSDFDSAAHWFGEMKAKKLEPNVVSFNTLISGFLREKKFKEGIGIAREMLDLGFALSVASCNVLVHGLCKEGRTQEAWELLIDFLAKKLVPDGLDCLFLVEKLCEERKSEKALEMVKLLWEQEKSIGVVTCTTLIEGLRNSGKLDAACGLMREMLEKGLLPDRITFNCLLEDLCSCGRTFEASKFKFLATAKSYDPDGVTLAILAQGFAREGKRREGEKVVDEMLDAGFINSISMYNRLMEDLQSGY
;
A
#
# COMPACT_ATOMS: atom_id res chain seq x y z
N MET A 1 5.48 -24.03 52.01
CA MET A 1 5.50 -25.25 51.16
C MET A 1 6.05 -24.82 49.80
N ALA A 2 7.08 -25.39 49.17
CA ALA A 2 8.03 -26.43 49.49
C ALA A 2 9.24 -26.22 48.55
N SER A 3 10.47 -26.38 49.08
CA SER A 3 11.69 -26.53 48.29
C SER A 3 12.15 -28.00 48.35
N ARG A 4 12.49 -28.60 47.21
CA ARG A 4 13.26 -29.87 47.06
C ARG A 4 14.17 -29.72 45.83
N ARG A 5 15.49 -29.61 46.01
CA ARG A 5 16.58 -30.63 45.90
C ARG A 5 16.71 -31.28 44.50
N LEU A 6 17.72 -30.90 43.69
CA LEU A 6 19.05 -31.54 43.39
C LEU A 6 18.99 -32.52 42.16
N PRO A 7 20.11 -33.05 41.57
CA PRO A 7 21.43 -32.51 41.16
C PRO A 7 21.99 -33.06 39.79
N GLY A 8 23.24 -32.67 39.41
CA GLY A 8 24.19 -33.44 38.55
C GLY A 8 24.23 -33.13 37.03
N SER A 9 25.27 -33.37 36.22
CA SER A 9 26.74 -33.34 36.32
C SER A 9 27.34 -33.78 34.96
N LEU A 10 28.01 -32.88 34.20
CA LEU A 10 29.08 -33.08 33.17
C LEU A 10 28.81 -34.04 31.95
N PRO A 11 29.60 -34.05 30.84
CA PRO A 11 30.94 -33.49 30.63
C PRO A 11 31.22 -32.71 29.31
N LYS A 12 32.41 -32.09 29.29
CA LYS A 12 33.09 -31.38 28.20
C LYS A 12 33.59 -32.34 27.12
N SER A 13 33.46 -31.99 25.84
CA SER A 13 34.14 -32.65 24.73
C SER A 13 35.29 -31.79 24.17
N LYS A 14 36.32 -32.51 23.69
CA LYS A 14 37.70 -32.08 23.49
C LYS A 14 37.91 -31.51 22.07
N SER A 15 38.64 -30.41 21.96
CA SER A 15 39.32 -29.98 20.73
C SER A 15 40.71 -30.63 20.64
N PRO A 16 41.14 -31.18 19.49
CA PRO A 16 42.54 -31.51 19.27
C PRO A 16 43.26 -30.38 18.53
N LYS A 17 44.41 -29.98 19.08
CA LYS A 17 45.47 -29.21 18.42
C LYS A 17 46.29 -30.14 17.53
N LEU A 18 46.74 -29.66 16.37
CA LEU A 18 48.03 -30.06 15.79
C LEU A 18 48.68 -28.89 15.06
N ASN A 19 50.00 -28.89 15.15
CA ASN A 19 50.93 -27.77 15.10
C ASN A 19 51.76 -27.83 13.78
N PRO A 20 52.86 -27.07 13.55
CA PRO A 20 53.02 -26.20 12.37
C PRO A 20 54.20 -26.57 11.42
N ASN A 21 54.39 -25.70 10.41
CA ASN A 21 55.60 -25.40 9.61
C ASN A 21 55.94 -26.31 8.40
N PRO A 22 56.82 -25.90 7.45
CA PRO A 22 57.38 -24.57 7.13
C PRO A 22 57.47 -24.26 5.59
N ASN A 23 58.10 -23.13 5.25
CA ASN A 23 58.66 -22.68 3.96
C ASN A 23 57.76 -21.93 2.97
N SER A 24 58.20 -20.89 2.26
CA SER A 24 59.22 -19.83 2.41
C SER A 24 59.26 -19.10 1.06
N LYS A 25 59.44 -17.77 1.08
CA LYS A 25 59.90 -16.89 -0.02
C LYS A 25 58.82 -16.54 -1.08
N ALA A 26 58.25 -15.33 -1.05
CA ALA A 26 58.81 -14.03 -1.50
C ALA A 26 58.81 -13.87 -3.04
N ASN A 27 57.95 -12.99 -3.57
CA ASN A 27 58.37 -11.77 -4.27
C ASN A 27 57.20 -10.91 -4.76
N HIS A 28 57.48 -9.61 -4.80
CA HIS A 28 56.63 -8.44 -5.03
C HIS A 28 55.91 -8.36 -6.39
N ALA A 29 54.71 -7.76 -6.40
CA ALA A 29 54.38 -6.56 -7.18
C ALA A 29 52.95 -6.09 -6.87
N HIS A 30 52.77 -4.78 -6.72
CA HIS A 30 51.51 -4.11 -6.37
C HIS A 30 50.42 -4.30 -7.43
N ALA A 31 49.25 -4.79 -7.03
CA ALA A 31 48.00 -4.73 -7.80
C ALA A 31 46.88 -4.24 -6.89
N ILE A 32 46.14 -3.23 -7.36
CA ILE A 32 44.99 -2.61 -6.69
C ILE A 32 43.85 -3.65 -6.64
N ALA A 33 43.43 -4.02 -5.43
CA ALA A 33 42.44 -5.05 -5.19
C ALA A 33 41.00 -4.51 -5.30
N ILE A 34 40.18 -5.22 -6.08
CA ILE A 34 38.70 -5.12 -6.11
C ILE A 34 38.17 -5.81 -4.83
N PRO A 35 37.18 -5.28 -4.10
CA PRO A 35 36.67 -5.96 -2.90
C PRO A 35 35.83 -7.18 -3.30
N ASP A 36 36.25 -8.36 -2.83
CA ASP A 36 35.53 -9.63 -2.97
C ASP A 36 34.18 -9.59 -2.21
N PRO A 37 33.17 -10.27 -2.76
CA PRO A 37 32.58 -11.35 -1.99
C PRO A 37 32.63 -12.68 -2.76
N LEU A 38 33.15 -13.72 -2.11
CA LEU A 38 33.11 -15.10 -2.58
C LEU A 38 31.65 -15.59 -2.74
N PRO A 39 31.29 -16.31 -3.82
CA PRO A 39 30.02 -16.99 -3.92
C PRO A 39 30.18 -18.50 -3.72
N THR A 40 29.33 -19.08 -2.87
CA THR A 40 29.00 -20.51 -2.92
C THR A 40 27.69 -20.65 -3.71
N VAL A 41 27.73 -21.24 -4.91
CA VAL A 41 27.09 -22.52 -5.27
C VAL A 41 27.65 -22.94 -6.64
N SER A 42 28.04 -24.22 -6.69
CA SER A 42 28.83 -24.89 -7.71
C SER A 42 28.25 -24.93 -9.13
N LEU A 43 29.02 -24.41 -10.09
CA LEU A 43 29.32 -25.10 -11.35
C LEU A 43 30.85 -25.30 -11.33
N SER A 44 31.28 -26.56 -11.37
CA SER A 44 32.67 -26.97 -11.18
C SER A 44 33.64 -26.23 -12.12
N SER A 45 34.65 -25.62 -11.49
CA SER A 45 35.82 -24.93 -12.08
C SER A 45 35.55 -23.48 -12.56
N PRO A 46 36.34 -22.49 -12.09
CA PRO A 46 36.19 -21.11 -12.54
C PRO A 46 36.57 -21.04 -14.01
N ALA A 47 35.69 -20.50 -14.85
CA ALA A 47 36.17 -19.98 -16.11
C ALA A 47 37.16 -18.85 -15.76
N PRO A 48 38.47 -18.95 -16.07
CA PRO A 48 39.41 -17.89 -15.76
C PRO A 48 38.97 -16.61 -16.49
N PRO A 49 39.40 -15.42 -16.07
CA PRO A 49 39.22 -14.18 -16.83
C PRO A 49 39.54 -14.36 -18.33
N ALA A 50 40.46 -15.27 -18.67
CA ALA A 50 40.81 -15.68 -20.02
C ALA A 50 39.67 -16.37 -20.82
N LEU A 51 38.81 -17.17 -20.19
CA LEU A 51 37.69 -17.82 -20.89
C LEU A 51 36.56 -16.83 -21.22
N LEU A 52 36.24 -15.93 -20.29
CA LEU A 52 35.32 -14.82 -20.58
C LEU A 52 35.91 -13.91 -21.66
N ALA A 53 37.19 -13.55 -21.55
CA ALA A 53 37.87 -12.75 -22.57
C ALA A 53 37.87 -13.43 -23.95
N ARG A 54 38.16 -14.74 -24.04
CA ARG A 54 38.10 -15.50 -25.31
C ARG A 54 36.68 -15.59 -25.86
N PHE A 55 35.68 -15.78 -25.00
CA PHE A 55 34.28 -15.74 -25.39
C PHE A 55 33.91 -14.38 -25.98
N LEU A 56 34.27 -13.28 -25.30
CA LEU A 56 34.03 -11.92 -25.78
C LEU A 56 34.74 -11.64 -27.11
N GLN A 57 36.01 -12.03 -27.25
CA GLN A 57 36.78 -11.90 -28.51
C GLN A 57 36.17 -12.67 -29.68
N SER A 58 35.49 -13.80 -29.42
CA SER A 58 34.83 -14.58 -30.47
C SER A 58 33.45 -14.04 -30.87
N HIS A 59 32.83 -13.20 -30.03
CA HIS A 59 31.46 -12.73 -30.22
C HIS A 59 31.33 -11.22 -30.43
N LEU A 60 32.38 -10.43 -30.17
CA LEU A 60 32.48 -9.02 -30.52
C LEU A 60 33.46 -8.84 -31.69
N PRO A 61 33.18 -7.92 -32.63
CA PRO A 61 34.12 -7.61 -33.73
C PRO A 61 35.48 -7.13 -33.21
N ALA A 62 36.54 -7.29 -34.01
CA ALA A 62 37.90 -6.86 -33.65
C ALA A 62 38.03 -5.33 -33.41
N SER A 63 37.16 -4.54 -34.05
CA SER A 63 36.91 -3.14 -33.71
C SER A 63 35.41 -2.97 -33.54
N PHE A 64 34.97 -2.50 -32.38
CA PHE A 64 33.57 -2.37 -32.04
C PHE A 64 33.33 -1.02 -31.35
N ASN A 65 32.13 -0.48 -31.50
CA ASN A 65 31.73 0.77 -30.86
C ASN A 65 30.77 0.51 -29.67
N SER A 66 30.40 1.58 -28.97
CA SER A 66 29.46 1.53 -27.83
C SER A 66 28.12 0.87 -28.18
N ALA A 67 27.62 1.05 -29.41
CA ALA A 67 26.36 0.45 -29.85
C ALA A 67 26.47 -1.08 -30.04
N ASP A 68 27.61 -1.57 -30.52
CA ASP A 68 27.87 -3.00 -30.66
C ASP A 68 27.98 -3.68 -29.28
N LEU A 69 28.68 -3.03 -28.34
CA LEU A 69 28.75 -3.49 -26.95
C LEU A 69 27.36 -3.53 -26.28
N LEU A 70 26.56 -2.47 -26.47
CA LEU A 70 25.20 -2.41 -25.94
C LEU A 70 24.30 -3.49 -26.53
N ARG A 71 24.39 -3.74 -27.84
CA ARG A 71 23.60 -4.79 -28.50
C ARG A 71 23.98 -6.16 -27.95
N PHE A 72 25.25 -6.39 -27.66
CA PHE A 72 25.72 -7.61 -27.02
C PHE A 72 25.15 -7.76 -25.60
N LEU A 73 25.32 -6.75 -24.75
CA LEU A 73 24.80 -6.76 -23.38
C LEU A 73 23.27 -6.94 -23.33
N SER A 74 22.53 -6.22 -24.16
CA SER A 74 21.06 -6.21 -24.13
C SER A 74 20.40 -7.45 -24.74
N ARG A 75 20.97 -8.05 -25.79
CA ARG A 75 20.38 -9.23 -26.46
C ARG A 75 20.92 -10.57 -26.00
N ARG A 76 22.18 -10.63 -25.54
CA ARG A 76 22.85 -11.92 -25.26
C ARG A 76 22.96 -12.23 -23.77
N LEU A 77 23.17 -11.23 -22.90
CA LEU A 77 23.32 -11.46 -21.46
C LEU A 77 22.03 -11.22 -20.67
N HIS A 78 21.22 -10.23 -21.04
CA HIS A 78 20.06 -9.82 -20.23
C HIS A 78 18.93 -10.85 -20.11
N HIS A 79 18.80 -11.79 -21.05
CA HIS A 79 17.74 -12.80 -21.00
C HIS A 79 18.02 -13.98 -20.05
N HIS A 80 19.20 -14.02 -19.40
CA HIS A 80 19.56 -15.14 -18.54
C HIS A 80 20.06 -14.64 -17.16
N PRO A 81 19.32 -14.90 -16.07
CA PRO A 81 19.60 -14.35 -14.74
C PRO A 81 21.03 -14.58 -14.23
N SER A 82 21.65 -15.72 -14.56
CA SER A 82 23.01 -16.05 -14.11
C SER A 82 24.12 -15.25 -14.80
N PHE A 83 23.86 -14.63 -15.96
CA PHE A 83 24.88 -13.91 -16.72
C PHE A 83 24.92 -12.42 -16.40
N THR A 84 23.84 -11.88 -15.83
CA THR A 84 23.77 -10.47 -15.39
C THR A 84 24.91 -10.09 -14.44
N ALA A 85 25.39 -11.02 -13.63
CA ALA A 85 26.56 -10.86 -12.75
C ALA A 85 27.83 -10.40 -13.50
N TYR A 86 27.98 -10.77 -14.78
CA TYR A 86 29.13 -10.43 -15.60
C TYR A 86 29.02 -9.10 -16.34
N ASP A 87 27.88 -8.40 -16.30
CA ASP A 87 27.68 -7.14 -17.04
C ASP A 87 28.82 -6.14 -16.80
N LEU A 88 29.21 -5.90 -15.53
CA LEU A 88 30.30 -5.00 -15.19
C LEU A 88 31.67 -5.54 -15.65
N HIS A 89 31.88 -6.85 -15.62
CA HIS A 89 33.13 -7.45 -16.12
C HIS A 89 33.26 -7.29 -17.63
N VAL A 90 32.16 -7.47 -18.39
CA VAL A 90 32.12 -7.24 -19.84
C VAL A 90 32.34 -5.76 -20.16
N PHE A 91 31.73 -4.87 -19.37
CA PHE A 91 31.93 -3.43 -19.49
C PHE A 91 33.41 -3.06 -19.32
N LEU A 92 34.04 -3.45 -18.21
CA LEU A 92 35.45 -3.14 -17.96
C LEU A 92 36.38 -3.80 -18.97
N TRP A 93 36.07 -5.04 -19.38
CA TRP A 93 36.84 -5.72 -20.42
C TRP A 93 36.88 -4.91 -21.72
N ALA A 94 35.75 -4.33 -22.14
CA ALA A 94 35.67 -3.55 -23.37
C ALA A 94 36.68 -2.39 -23.37
N SER A 95 36.77 -1.64 -22.26
CA SER A 95 37.77 -0.58 -22.08
C SER A 95 39.23 -1.06 -22.06
N SER A 96 39.48 -2.27 -21.56
CA SER A 96 40.83 -2.85 -21.50
C SER A 96 41.26 -3.56 -22.79
N SER A 97 40.31 -3.88 -23.66
CA SER A 97 40.55 -4.71 -24.85
C SER A 97 41.08 -3.92 -26.05
N SER A 98 40.81 -2.61 -26.10
CA SER A 98 41.25 -1.72 -27.16
C SER A 98 41.52 -0.33 -26.59
N ASP A 99 42.74 0.18 -26.80
CA ASP A 99 43.13 1.54 -26.39
C ASP A 99 42.28 2.64 -27.03
N SER A 100 41.60 2.32 -28.15
CA SER A 100 40.73 3.25 -28.88
C SER A 100 39.30 3.30 -28.35
N PHE A 101 38.87 2.29 -27.59
CA PHE A 101 37.49 2.19 -27.14
C PHE A 101 37.26 3.03 -25.89
N ARG A 102 36.23 3.89 -25.93
CA ARG A 102 35.77 4.67 -24.77
C ARG A 102 34.28 4.50 -24.57
N HIS A 103 33.87 4.32 -23.31
CA HIS A 103 32.48 4.22 -22.94
C HIS A 103 31.76 5.56 -23.16
N ASP A 104 30.66 5.53 -23.90
CA ASP A 104 29.76 6.66 -24.04
C ASP A 104 28.64 6.64 -22.99
N HIS A 105 27.84 7.70 -22.97
CA HIS A 105 26.71 7.84 -22.06
C HIS A 105 25.70 6.69 -22.17
N SER A 106 25.53 6.10 -23.36
CA SER A 106 24.57 5.02 -23.56
C SER A 106 25.04 3.75 -22.84
N THR A 107 26.33 3.44 -22.90
CA THR A 107 26.92 2.31 -22.15
C THR A 107 26.87 2.52 -20.64
N TYR A 108 27.15 3.73 -20.15
CA TYR A 108 27.03 4.07 -18.73
C TYR A 108 25.58 4.01 -18.23
N GLU A 109 24.63 4.57 -18.99
CA GLU A 109 23.21 4.60 -18.64
C GLU A 109 22.63 3.18 -18.56
N TYR A 110 23.00 2.30 -19.51
CA TYR A 110 22.65 0.89 -19.46
C TYR A 110 23.22 0.21 -18.21
N MET A 111 24.51 0.42 -17.92
CA MET A 111 25.17 -0.25 -16.80
C MET A 111 24.61 0.21 -15.46
N VAL A 112 24.41 1.52 -15.25
CA VAL A 112 23.76 2.04 -14.04
C VAL A 112 22.36 1.43 -13.86
N ARG A 113 21.56 1.34 -14.94
CA ARG A 113 20.22 0.74 -14.89
C ARG A 113 20.28 -0.75 -14.54
N SER A 114 21.19 -1.51 -15.14
CA SER A 114 21.35 -2.95 -14.86
C SER A 114 21.79 -3.18 -13.40
N LEU A 115 22.80 -2.45 -12.93
CA LEU A 115 23.31 -2.57 -11.56
C LEU A 115 22.27 -2.12 -10.52
N ALA A 116 21.52 -1.04 -10.81
CA ALA A 116 20.43 -0.58 -9.97
C ALA A 116 19.26 -1.57 -9.90
N ALA A 117 18.89 -2.20 -11.03
CA ALA A 117 17.82 -3.20 -11.07
C ALA A 117 18.19 -4.49 -10.32
N SER A 118 19.46 -4.89 -10.41
CA SER A 118 20.02 -6.06 -9.73
C SER A 118 20.50 -5.78 -8.29
N SER A 119 20.32 -4.55 -7.79
CA SER A 119 20.74 -4.13 -6.43
C SER A 119 22.23 -4.37 -6.11
N ARG A 120 23.09 -4.33 -7.12
CA ARG A 120 24.56 -4.46 -6.97
C ARG A 120 25.20 -3.11 -6.67
N LEU A 121 25.09 -2.66 -5.43
CA LEU A 121 25.41 -1.29 -5.02
C LEU A 121 26.92 -1.00 -5.01
N ASP A 122 27.77 -1.95 -4.61
CA ASP A 122 29.24 -1.77 -4.62
C ASP A 122 29.76 -1.60 -6.04
N SER A 123 29.26 -2.43 -6.97
CA SER A 123 29.53 -2.32 -8.40
C SER A 123 29.04 -1.00 -8.98
N LEU A 124 27.88 -0.52 -8.53
CA LEU A 124 27.33 0.76 -8.96
C LEU A 124 28.19 1.94 -8.48
N ARG A 125 28.67 1.88 -7.23
CA ARG A 125 29.60 2.88 -6.69
C ARG A 125 30.90 2.90 -7.49
N PHE A 126 31.49 1.73 -7.72
CA PHE A 126 32.69 1.60 -8.54
C PHE A 126 32.50 2.17 -9.95
N LEU A 127 31.34 1.94 -10.57
CA LEU A 127 31.02 2.50 -11.88
C LEU A 127 30.99 4.03 -11.87
N LEU A 128 30.48 4.66 -10.81
CA LEU A 128 30.49 6.12 -10.68
C LEU A 128 31.91 6.66 -10.52
N ASP A 129 32.75 6.01 -9.70
CA ASP A 129 34.18 6.37 -9.56
C ASP A 129 34.92 6.20 -10.90
N TYR A 130 34.59 5.16 -11.65
CA TYR A 130 35.14 4.90 -12.99
C TYR A 130 34.70 5.98 -13.99
N LEU A 131 33.43 6.40 -13.96
CA LEU A 131 32.88 7.46 -14.82
C LEU A 131 33.56 8.82 -14.58
N ILE A 132 33.92 9.14 -13.34
CA ILE A 132 34.68 10.36 -13.01
C ILE A 132 36.10 10.29 -13.60
N SER A 133 36.73 9.12 -13.51
CA SER A 133 38.10 8.89 -14.01
C SER A 133 38.17 8.76 -15.53
N HIS A 134 37.07 8.33 -16.16
CA HIS A 134 36.94 8.15 -17.61
C HIS A 134 35.67 8.84 -18.12
N PRO A 135 35.68 10.19 -18.21
CA PRO A 135 34.52 10.96 -18.64
C PRO A 135 34.00 10.54 -20.01
N CYS A 136 32.70 10.71 -20.22
CA CYS A 136 32.05 10.41 -21.48
C CYS A 136 32.67 11.24 -22.62
N PRO A 137 33.01 10.63 -23.79
CA PRO A 137 33.57 11.36 -24.94
C PRO A 137 32.71 12.54 -25.43
N CYS A 138 31.42 12.58 -25.10
CA CYS A 138 30.54 13.71 -25.40
C CYS A 138 30.95 15.02 -24.71
N SER A 139 31.76 14.97 -23.65
CA SER A 139 32.32 16.15 -22.99
C SER A 139 33.57 16.71 -23.68
N GLY A 140 33.91 16.21 -24.88
CA GLY A 140 35.02 16.67 -25.72
C GLY A 140 36.41 16.31 -25.18
N ASP A 141 37.39 16.23 -26.08
CA ASP A 141 38.81 15.95 -25.80
C ASP A 141 39.54 17.14 -25.13
N GLY A 142 38.90 17.79 -24.15
CA GLY A 142 39.41 18.97 -23.45
C GLY A 142 39.03 20.32 -24.07
N GLU A 143 38.27 20.35 -25.17
CA GLU A 143 37.81 21.58 -25.84
C GLU A 143 36.33 21.92 -25.62
N SER A 144 35.49 20.95 -25.22
CA SER A 144 34.08 21.23 -24.93
C SER A 144 33.93 21.76 -23.50
N ILE A 145 33.36 22.96 -23.40
CA ILE A 145 33.02 23.61 -22.12
C ILE A 145 31.86 22.88 -21.42
N PHE A 146 31.09 22.06 -22.15
CA PHE A 146 29.89 21.42 -21.66
C PHE A 146 30.10 19.93 -21.33
N SER A 147 29.58 19.53 -20.17
CA SER A 147 29.35 18.17 -19.70
C SER A 147 28.37 17.39 -20.57
N CYS A 148 28.38 16.06 -20.44
CA CYS A 148 27.47 15.20 -21.17
C CYS A 148 26.01 15.43 -20.72
N PRO A 149 25.06 15.69 -21.65
CA PRO A 149 23.67 15.99 -21.30
C PRO A 149 22.90 14.82 -20.67
N ARG A 150 23.42 13.59 -20.75
CA ARG A 150 22.81 12.38 -20.16
C ARG A 150 23.33 12.06 -18.77
N LEU A 151 24.37 12.76 -18.33
CA LEU A 151 24.96 12.57 -17.02
C LEU A 151 23.98 12.80 -15.84
N PRO A 152 23.06 13.78 -15.90
CA PRO A 152 22.02 13.93 -14.88
C PRO A 152 21.15 12.67 -14.68
N ASP A 153 20.75 12.01 -15.78
CA ASP A 153 19.90 10.80 -15.71
C ASP A 153 20.64 9.59 -15.13
N ILE A 154 21.94 9.49 -15.43
CA ILE A 154 22.84 8.47 -14.87
C ILE A 154 22.90 8.64 -13.34
N TYR A 155 23.23 9.84 -12.85
CA TYR A 155 23.28 10.12 -11.42
C TYR A 155 21.91 9.98 -10.75
N ARG A 156 20.82 10.44 -11.40
CA ARG A 156 19.45 10.27 -10.89
C ARG A 156 19.12 8.80 -10.64
N THR A 157 19.44 7.93 -11.60
CA THR A 157 19.18 6.49 -11.49
C THR A 157 20.00 5.86 -10.37
N ALA A 158 21.28 6.23 -10.27
CA ALA A 158 22.17 5.71 -9.23
C ALA A 158 21.76 6.16 -7.81
N ILE A 159 21.52 7.47 -7.62
CA ILE A 159 21.05 8.05 -6.35
C ILE A 159 19.72 7.43 -5.94
N ALA A 160 18.79 7.24 -6.88
CA ALA A 160 17.51 6.58 -6.60
C ALA A 160 17.69 5.12 -6.16
N ALA A 161 18.69 4.39 -6.68
CA ALA A 161 18.99 3.03 -6.24
C ALA A 161 19.58 3.03 -4.82
N PHE A 162 20.60 3.84 -4.57
CA PHE A 162 21.22 3.96 -3.24
C PHE A 162 20.21 4.40 -2.17
N ALA A 163 19.38 5.41 -2.45
CA ALA A 163 18.37 5.91 -1.52
C ALA A 163 17.28 4.87 -1.20
N ARG A 164 16.83 4.10 -2.20
CA ARG A 164 15.88 2.99 -1.98
C ARG A 164 16.48 1.92 -1.09
N SER A 165 17.71 1.51 -1.35
CA SER A 165 18.40 0.44 -0.59
C SER A 165 18.89 0.89 0.79
N GLY A 166 19.17 2.18 0.98
CA GLY A 166 19.54 2.76 2.28
C GLY A 166 21.01 3.08 2.46
N CYS A 167 21.79 2.92 1.40
CA CYS A 167 23.15 3.42 1.32
C CYS A 167 23.15 4.94 1.12
N LEU A 168 22.70 5.68 2.13
CA LEU A 168 22.48 7.13 2.01
C LEU A 168 23.79 7.92 1.89
N ASP A 169 24.88 7.41 2.43
CA ASP A 169 26.21 8.01 2.26
C ASP A 169 26.69 7.88 0.81
N ASP A 170 26.47 6.73 0.16
CA ASP A 170 26.80 6.56 -1.27
C ASP A 170 25.90 7.43 -2.15
N ALA A 171 24.62 7.61 -1.79
CA ALA A 171 23.73 8.55 -2.46
C ALA A 171 24.22 10.01 -2.33
N ALA A 172 24.72 10.38 -1.15
CA ALA A 172 25.30 11.70 -0.89
C ALA A 172 26.58 11.93 -1.69
N ASN A 173 27.47 10.93 -1.73
CA ASN A 173 28.69 10.97 -2.53
C ASN A 173 28.37 11.12 -4.02
N ALA A 174 27.43 10.32 -4.54
CA ALA A 174 26.99 10.41 -5.92
C ALA A 174 26.41 11.80 -6.28
N LEU A 175 25.69 12.45 -5.36
CA LEU A 175 25.24 13.84 -5.55
C LEU A 175 26.41 14.84 -5.51
N ALA A 176 27.40 14.63 -4.63
CA ALA A 176 28.60 15.46 -4.58
C ALA A 176 29.45 15.34 -5.87
N ASP A 177 29.43 14.17 -6.50
CA ASP A 177 30.08 13.93 -7.79
C ASP A 177 29.29 14.55 -8.92
N ALA A 178 27.96 14.41 -8.92
CA ALA A 178 27.08 15.09 -9.89
C ALA A 178 27.29 16.62 -9.87
N ARG A 179 27.46 17.23 -8.70
CA ARG A 179 27.77 18.68 -8.58
C ARG A 179 29.08 19.09 -9.22
N ARG A 180 30.05 18.17 -9.31
CA ARG A 180 31.39 18.43 -9.86
C ARG A 180 31.45 18.15 -11.35
N SER A 181 30.63 17.24 -11.86
CA SER A 181 30.72 16.73 -13.24
C SER A 181 29.58 17.17 -14.16
N VAL A 182 28.44 17.62 -13.62
CA VAL A 182 27.29 18.12 -14.39
C VAL A 182 27.31 19.65 -14.41
N ASP A 183 27.05 20.23 -15.59
CA ASP A 183 26.94 21.68 -15.70
C ASP A 183 25.69 22.23 -15.00
N GLY A 184 25.87 23.34 -14.32
CA GLY A 184 24.78 24.05 -13.68
C GLY A 184 24.42 23.50 -12.30
N ARG A 185 23.20 23.80 -11.86
CA ARG A 185 22.74 23.40 -10.52
C ARG A 185 22.07 22.03 -10.61
N PRO A 186 22.32 21.13 -9.64
CA PRO A 186 21.61 19.86 -9.61
C PRO A 186 20.11 20.07 -9.45
N ASP A 187 19.33 19.21 -10.09
CA ASP A 187 17.87 19.25 -10.00
C ASP A 187 17.37 18.99 -8.58
N ALA A 188 16.25 19.61 -8.23
CA ALA A 188 15.56 19.40 -6.97
C ALA A 188 15.23 17.91 -6.70
N VAL A 189 15.00 17.15 -7.77
CA VAL A 189 14.73 15.71 -7.71
C VAL A 189 15.85 14.93 -7.02
N LEU A 190 17.13 15.29 -7.23
CA LEU A 190 18.25 14.56 -6.62
C LEU A 190 18.28 14.73 -5.10
N TYR A 191 18.01 15.95 -4.62
CA TYR A 191 17.86 16.22 -3.18
C TYR A 191 16.65 15.50 -2.61
N ASN A 192 15.51 15.57 -3.30
CA ASN A 192 14.27 14.90 -2.88
C ASN A 192 14.46 13.39 -2.69
N LEU A 193 15.25 12.73 -3.55
CA LEU A 193 15.58 11.31 -3.39
C LEU A 193 16.34 11.02 -2.07
N ILE A 194 17.31 11.87 -1.72
CA ILE A 194 18.12 11.71 -0.50
C ILE A 194 17.30 12.07 0.73
N ILE A 195 16.60 13.21 0.72
CA ILE A 195 15.70 13.67 1.80
C ILE A 195 14.67 12.58 2.08
N HIS A 196 14.02 12.03 1.04
CA HIS A 196 13.07 10.92 1.19
C HIS A 196 13.73 9.65 1.73
N GLY A 197 14.95 9.35 1.31
CA GLY A 197 15.74 8.22 1.80
C GLY A 197 15.99 8.27 3.31
N PHE A 198 16.38 9.43 3.84
CA PHE A 198 16.55 9.68 5.28
C PHE A 198 15.21 9.69 6.03
N ALA A 199 14.22 10.45 5.52
CA ALA A 199 12.88 10.55 6.09
C ALA A 199 12.21 9.18 6.25
N ARG A 200 12.31 8.31 5.23
CA ARG A 200 11.67 6.98 5.25
C ARG A 200 12.20 6.09 6.37
N ARG A 201 13.47 6.29 6.75
CA ARG A 201 14.20 5.53 7.78
C ARG A 201 14.14 6.18 9.17
N GLY A 202 13.40 7.27 9.34
CA GLY A 202 13.25 7.95 10.63
C GLY A 202 14.39 8.91 10.97
N HIS A 203 15.34 9.15 10.06
CA HIS A 203 16.45 10.09 10.27
C HIS A 203 16.02 11.52 9.92
N TYR A 204 15.10 12.09 10.69
CA TYR A 204 14.50 13.38 10.40
C TYR A 204 15.48 14.56 10.41
N SER A 205 16.36 14.63 11.42
CA SER A 205 17.39 15.67 11.49
C SER A 205 18.24 15.72 10.22
N ARG A 206 18.69 14.55 9.76
CA ARG A 206 19.43 14.43 8.49
C ARG A 206 18.61 14.85 7.27
N ALA A 207 17.32 14.55 7.24
CA ALA A 207 16.44 15.00 6.15
C ALA A 207 16.35 16.54 6.11
N VAL A 208 16.30 17.20 7.27
CA VAL A 208 16.32 18.67 7.38
C VAL A 208 17.69 19.24 6.99
N GLU A 209 18.80 18.63 7.41
CA GLU A 209 20.16 19.02 6.97
C GLU A 209 20.28 19.02 5.44
N TRP A 210 19.70 18.02 4.76
CA TRP A 210 19.70 17.96 3.29
C TRP A 210 18.79 18.99 2.62
N TYR A 211 17.70 19.39 3.28
CA TYR A 211 16.90 20.54 2.85
C TYR A 211 17.70 21.85 2.97
N GLU A 212 18.42 22.06 4.07
CA GLU A 212 19.28 23.23 4.24
C GLU A 212 20.43 23.25 3.20
N ALA A 213 21.02 22.09 2.93
CA ALA A 213 22.02 21.93 1.87
C ALA A 213 21.45 22.31 0.49
N MET A 214 20.25 21.85 0.16
CA MET A 214 19.53 22.22 -1.06
C MET A 214 19.39 23.74 -1.22
N LEU A 215 19.03 24.44 -0.15
CA LEU A 215 18.94 25.91 -0.14
C LEU A 215 20.31 26.58 -0.29
N LYS A 216 21.33 26.07 0.39
CA LYS A 216 22.72 26.57 0.31
C LYS A 216 23.27 26.48 -1.11
N ASP A 217 22.94 25.40 -1.81
CA ASP A 217 23.28 25.17 -3.22
C ASP A 217 22.37 25.95 -4.19
N ARG A 218 21.49 26.80 -3.66
CA ARG A 218 20.55 27.65 -4.41
C ARG A 218 19.63 26.85 -5.34
N VAL A 219 19.29 25.63 -4.93
CA VAL A 219 18.29 24.78 -5.58
C VAL A 219 16.94 25.07 -4.93
N LYS A 220 15.93 25.38 -5.74
CA LYS A 220 14.61 25.75 -5.22
C LYS A 220 13.84 24.49 -4.81
N PRO A 221 13.35 24.39 -3.56
CA PRO A 221 12.47 23.29 -3.15
C PRO A 221 11.16 23.34 -3.91
N ASP A 222 10.56 22.18 -4.12
CA ASP A 222 9.27 22.01 -4.78
C ASP A 222 8.23 21.42 -3.80
N THR A 223 6.99 21.28 -4.26
CA THR A 223 5.89 20.68 -3.47
C THR A 223 6.25 19.27 -2.96
N HIS A 224 7.05 18.52 -3.73
CA HIS A 224 7.45 17.18 -3.31
C HIS A 224 8.43 17.23 -2.14
N THR A 225 9.38 18.17 -2.13
CA THR A 225 10.30 18.41 -1.00
C THR A 225 9.54 18.60 0.32
N PHE A 226 8.57 19.50 0.32
CA PHE A 226 7.77 19.79 1.52
C PHE A 226 6.89 18.62 1.94
N ASN A 227 6.27 17.91 0.99
CA ASN A 227 5.48 16.71 1.31
C ASN A 227 6.31 15.61 1.99
N ILE A 228 7.58 15.43 1.58
CA ILE A 228 8.50 14.50 2.24
C ILE A 228 8.77 14.93 3.69
N LEU A 229 9.09 16.20 3.92
CA LEU A 229 9.41 16.73 5.25
C LEU A 229 8.21 16.71 6.19
N ILE A 230 7.03 17.10 5.70
CA ILE A 230 5.75 17.03 6.42
C ILE A 230 5.45 15.58 6.82
N ASN A 231 5.52 14.64 5.87
CA ASN A 231 5.30 13.23 6.17
C ASN A 231 6.29 12.69 7.19
N SER A 232 7.57 13.06 7.06
CA SER A 232 8.62 12.67 8.00
C SER A 232 8.36 13.21 9.40
N ALA A 233 7.98 14.49 9.53
CA ALA A 233 7.66 15.13 10.80
C ALA A 233 6.45 14.44 11.46
N CYS A 234 5.38 14.22 10.70
CA CYS A 234 4.21 13.45 11.15
C CYS A 234 4.57 12.03 11.61
N ARG A 235 5.53 11.35 10.96
CA ARG A 235 5.97 9.98 11.34
C ARG A 235 6.78 9.93 12.62
N ASN A 236 7.39 11.05 13.02
CA ASN A 236 8.11 11.18 14.29
C ASN A 236 7.29 11.92 15.35
N SER A 237 5.98 12.07 15.13
CA SER A 237 5.05 12.72 16.05
C SER A 237 5.38 14.20 16.34
N ASP A 238 6.20 14.83 15.50
CA ASP A 238 6.60 16.24 15.58
C ASP A 238 5.69 17.09 14.68
N PHE A 239 4.53 17.44 15.22
CA PHE A 239 3.50 18.19 14.49
C PHE A 239 3.77 19.67 14.37
N ASP A 240 4.53 20.23 15.31
CA ASP A 240 4.89 21.64 15.25
C ASP A 240 5.80 21.86 14.05
N SER A 241 6.74 20.93 13.83
CA SER A 241 7.52 20.88 12.59
C SER A 241 6.65 20.61 11.37
N ALA A 242 5.68 19.68 11.42
CA ALA A 242 4.81 19.41 10.27
C ALA A 242 4.00 20.66 9.85
N ALA A 243 3.44 21.39 10.81
CA ALA A 243 2.74 22.65 10.60
C ALA A 243 3.70 23.74 10.10
N HIS A 244 4.91 23.82 10.66
CA HIS A 244 5.95 24.73 10.19
C HIS A 244 6.29 24.49 8.72
N TRP A 245 6.56 23.24 8.31
CA TRP A 245 6.86 22.90 6.92
C TRP A 245 5.71 23.22 5.96
N PHE A 246 4.47 23.02 6.41
CA PHE A 246 3.29 23.40 5.64
C PHE A 246 3.15 24.93 5.49
N GLY A 247 3.45 25.67 6.55
CA GLY A 247 3.52 27.14 6.52
C GLY A 247 4.62 27.65 5.61
N GLU A 248 5.83 27.08 5.69
CA GLU A 248 6.96 27.40 4.82
C GLU A 248 6.66 27.12 3.35
N MET A 249 5.97 26.02 3.05
CA MET A 249 5.51 25.70 1.69
C MET A 249 4.63 26.82 1.12
N LYS A 250 3.65 27.29 1.90
CA LYS A 250 2.77 28.41 1.53
C LYS A 250 3.54 29.73 1.42
N ALA A 251 4.46 30.01 2.34
CA ALA A 251 5.29 31.22 2.32
C ALA A 251 6.17 31.29 1.05
N LYS A 252 6.62 30.14 0.54
CA LYS A 252 7.33 30.03 -0.74
C LYS A 252 6.42 30.03 -1.97
N LYS A 253 5.10 30.26 -1.80
CA LYS A 253 4.07 30.26 -2.85
C LYS A 253 3.99 28.95 -3.63
N LEU A 254 4.31 27.83 -2.97
CA LEU A 254 4.09 26.50 -3.52
C LEU A 254 2.70 26.05 -3.13
N GLU A 255 1.90 25.66 -4.12
CA GLU A 255 0.52 25.25 -3.90
C GLU A 255 0.47 23.86 -3.25
N PRO A 256 -0.15 23.73 -2.05
CA PRO A 256 -0.51 22.44 -1.49
C PRO A 256 -1.35 21.64 -2.47
N ASN A 257 -1.19 20.32 -2.47
CA ASN A 257 -2.07 19.43 -3.22
C ASN A 257 -2.77 18.45 -2.28
N VAL A 258 -3.69 17.64 -2.83
CA VAL A 258 -4.45 16.62 -2.07
C VAL A 258 -3.53 15.69 -1.27
N VAL A 259 -2.33 15.39 -1.78
CA VAL A 259 -1.33 14.56 -1.08
C VAL A 259 -0.78 15.28 0.14
N SER A 260 -0.47 16.58 0.05
CA SER A 260 -0.02 17.41 1.17
C SER A 260 -1.03 17.39 2.33
N PHE A 261 -2.30 17.65 2.03
CA PHE A 261 -3.38 17.65 3.03
C PHE A 261 -3.59 16.27 3.64
N ASN A 262 -3.68 15.23 2.83
CA ASN A 262 -3.88 13.86 3.34
C ASN A 262 -2.76 13.39 4.26
N THR A 263 -1.52 13.80 3.95
CA THR A 263 -0.35 13.50 4.79
C THR A 263 -0.47 14.16 6.16
N LEU A 264 -0.89 15.43 6.21
CA LEU A 264 -1.12 16.14 7.47
C LEU A 264 -2.29 15.53 8.26
N ILE A 265 -3.44 15.33 7.62
CA ILE A 265 -4.63 14.75 8.24
C ILE A 265 -4.30 13.40 8.88
N SER A 266 -3.62 12.52 8.13
CA SER A 266 -3.19 11.21 8.64
C SER A 266 -2.19 11.30 9.78
N GLY A 267 -1.24 12.23 9.69
CA GLY A 267 -0.30 12.50 10.76
C GLY A 267 -1.00 12.90 12.06
N PHE A 268 -1.80 13.97 12.01
CA PHE A 268 -2.49 14.50 13.20
C PHE A 268 -3.41 13.46 13.84
N LEU A 269 -4.13 12.67 13.03
CA LEU A 269 -5.03 11.63 13.54
C LEU A 269 -4.30 10.46 14.19
N ARG A 270 -3.12 10.07 13.68
CA ARG A 270 -2.32 8.99 14.30
C ARG A 270 -1.91 9.31 15.73
N GLU A 271 -1.69 10.58 16.03
CA GLU A 271 -1.24 11.06 17.36
C GLU A 271 -2.38 11.70 18.15
N LYS A 272 -3.62 11.36 17.79
CA LYS A 272 -4.84 11.77 18.52
C LYS A 272 -5.04 13.29 18.59
N LYS A 273 -4.41 14.06 17.71
CA LYS A 273 -4.61 15.51 17.52
C LYS A 273 -5.75 15.77 16.53
N PHE A 274 -6.94 15.30 16.88
CA PHE A 274 -8.06 15.26 15.92
C PHE A 274 -8.60 16.64 15.54
N LYS A 275 -8.56 17.62 16.44
CA LYS A 275 -9.06 18.97 16.16
C LYS A 275 -8.24 19.62 15.05
N GLU A 276 -6.93 19.46 15.12
CA GLU A 276 -5.96 19.92 14.13
C GLU A 276 -6.17 19.18 12.80
N GLY A 277 -6.30 17.84 12.83
CA GLY A 277 -6.58 17.05 11.63
C GLY A 277 -7.89 17.46 10.92
N ILE A 278 -8.97 17.70 11.68
CA ILE A 278 -10.23 18.20 11.14
C ILE A 278 -10.07 19.63 10.61
N GLY A 279 -9.29 20.48 11.29
CA GLY A 279 -8.96 21.83 10.82
C GLY A 279 -8.27 21.82 9.47
N ILE A 280 -7.29 20.94 9.27
CA ILE A 280 -6.61 20.76 7.98
C ILE A 280 -7.58 20.27 6.90
N ALA A 281 -8.51 19.37 7.24
CA ALA A 281 -9.53 18.91 6.29
C ALA A 281 -10.49 20.03 5.87
N ARG A 282 -10.84 20.94 6.79
CA ARG A 282 -11.64 22.13 6.46
C ARG A 282 -10.87 23.13 5.61
N GLU A 283 -9.60 23.38 5.94
CA GLU A 283 -8.75 24.25 5.12
C GLU A 283 -8.58 23.70 3.70
N MET A 284 -8.44 22.39 3.54
CA MET A 284 -8.43 21.72 2.24
C MET A 284 -9.68 22.05 1.42
N LEU A 285 -10.86 22.00 2.04
CA LEU A 285 -12.14 22.32 1.41
C LEU A 285 -12.28 23.81 1.08
N ASP A 286 -11.87 24.69 2.00
CA ASP A 286 -11.93 26.15 1.83
C ASP A 286 -11.04 26.62 0.67
N LEU A 287 -9.95 25.91 0.40
CA LEU A 287 -9.06 26.13 -0.75
C LEU A 287 -9.57 25.47 -2.05
N GLY A 288 -10.75 24.86 -2.03
CA GLY A 288 -11.41 24.26 -3.19
C GLY A 288 -10.95 22.84 -3.55
N PHE A 289 -10.18 22.17 -2.68
CA PHE A 289 -9.80 20.78 -2.90
C PHE A 289 -10.88 19.81 -2.39
N ALA A 290 -11.19 18.78 -3.17
CA ALA A 290 -12.16 17.75 -2.80
C ALA A 290 -11.53 16.67 -1.89
N LEU A 291 -12.26 16.23 -0.87
CA LEU A 291 -11.86 15.11 -0.02
C LEU A 291 -11.69 13.84 -0.87
N SER A 292 -10.64 13.06 -0.58
CA SER A 292 -10.50 11.73 -1.17
C SER A 292 -11.07 10.66 -0.24
N VAL A 293 -11.33 9.46 -0.76
CA VAL A 293 -11.76 8.31 0.05
C VAL A 293 -10.77 8.07 1.20
N ALA A 294 -9.48 8.24 0.94
CA ALA A 294 -8.44 8.14 1.96
C ALA A 294 -8.59 9.21 3.06
N SER A 295 -8.90 10.47 2.71
CA SER A 295 -9.14 11.55 3.69
C SER A 295 -10.29 11.20 4.62
N CYS A 296 -11.45 10.83 4.06
CA CYS A 296 -12.65 10.48 4.82
C CYS A 296 -12.42 9.23 5.67
N ASN A 297 -11.80 8.19 5.12
CA ASN A 297 -11.47 6.98 5.87
C ASN A 297 -10.58 7.30 7.05
N VAL A 298 -9.49 8.05 6.85
CA VAL A 298 -8.60 8.44 7.95
C VAL A 298 -9.37 9.18 9.04
N LEU A 299 -10.16 10.19 8.68
CA LEU A 299 -10.93 11.01 9.64
C LEU A 299 -11.97 10.20 10.40
N VAL A 300 -12.89 9.55 9.68
CA VAL A 300 -14.04 8.85 10.26
C VAL A 300 -13.59 7.61 11.02
N HIS A 301 -12.79 6.75 10.40
CA HIS A 301 -12.31 5.52 11.05
C HIS A 301 -11.35 5.84 12.21
N GLY A 302 -10.51 6.87 12.07
CA GLY A 302 -9.62 7.32 13.15
C GLY A 302 -10.38 7.80 14.39
N LEU A 303 -11.43 8.60 14.20
CA LEU A 303 -12.29 9.06 15.30
C LEU A 303 -13.07 7.91 15.95
N CYS A 304 -13.65 7.01 15.15
CA CYS A 304 -14.40 5.85 15.65
C CYS A 304 -13.51 4.90 16.48
N LYS A 305 -12.26 4.64 16.06
CA LYS A 305 -11.32 3.79 16.80
C LYS A 305 -10.99 4.31 18.20
N GLU A 306 -11.09 5.61 18.39
CA GLU A 306 -10.73 6.29 19.63
C GLU A 306 -11.97 6.60 20.49
N GLY A 307 -13.10 5.97 20.16
CA GLY A 307 -14.37 6.10 20.88
C GLY A 307 -15.08 7.44 20.64
N ARG A 308 -14.60 8.26 19.69
CA ARG A 308 -15.18 9.56 19.34
C ARG A 308 -16.23 9.42 18.23
N THR A 309 -17.05 8.38 18.31
CA THR A 309 -18.05 7.99 17.30
C THR A 309 -19.05 9.11 17.01
N GLN A 310 -19.45 9.87 18.03
CA GLN A 310 -20.37 11.00 17.88
C GLN A 310 -19.79 12.10 16.97
N GLU A 311 -18.52 12.45 17.18
CA GLU A 311 -17.85 13.46 16.37
C GLU A 311 -17.58 12.96 14.94
N ALA A 312 -17.28 11.66 14.79
CA ALA A 312 -17.13 11.03 13.48
C ALA A 312 -18.42 11.14 12.66
N TRP A 313 -19.56 10.86 13.30
CA TRP A 313 -20.88 11.00 12.68
C TRP A 313 -21.20 12.46 12.34
N GLU A 314 -21.00 13.41 13.26
CA GLU A 314 -21.23 14.84 13.01
C GLU A 314 -20.40 15.36 11.83
N LEU A 315 -19.12 14.96 11.77
CA LEU A 315 -18.21 15.34 10.70
C LEU A 315 -18.66 14.78 9.35
N LEU A 316 -19.06 13.51 9.31
CA LEU A 316 -19.52 12.89 8.08
C LEU A 316 -20.86 13.47 7.60
N ILE A 317 -21.79 13.76 8.51
CA ILE A 317 -23.04 14.45 8.17
C ILE A 317 -22.77 15.85 7.62
N ASP A 318 -21.84 16.62 8.19
CA ASP A 318 -21.44 17.93 7.64
C ASP A 318 -20.88 17.80 6.21
N PHE A 319 -20.04 16.78 5.97
CA PHE A 319 -19.50 16.52 4.63
C PHE A 319 -20.57 16.05 3.65
N LEU A 320 -21.53 15.22 4.09
CA LEU A 320 -22.65 14.80 3.27
C LEU A 320 -23.54 15.99 2.93
N ALA A 321 -23.96 16.79 3.91
CA ALA A 321 -24.82 17.95 3.69
C ALA A 321 -24.24 18.94 2.66
N LYS A 322 -22.91 19.06 2.60
CA LYS A 322 -22.18 19.90 1.63
C LYS A 322 -21.83 19.20 0.31
N LYS A 323 -22.24 17.93 0.12
CA LYS A 323 -21.91 17.08 -1.04
C LYS A 323 -20.40 16.93 -1.28
N LEU A 324 -19.63 16.86 -0.20
CA LEU A 324 -18.17 16.77 -0.21
C LEU A 324 -17.65 15.34 -0.07
N VAL A 325 -18.55 14.37 0.08
CA VAL A 325 -18.19 12.96 0.25
C VAL A 325 -17.82 12.32 -1.09
N PRO A 326 -16.63 11.69 -1.19
CA PRO A 326 -16.18 11.02 -2.39
C PRO A 326 -17.01 9.76 -2.70
N ASP A 327 -17.06 9.39 -3.98
CA ASP A 327 -17.68 8.15 -4.42
C ASP A 327 -16.88 6.93 -3.94
N GLY A 328 -17.58 5.88 -3.51
CA GLY A 328 -16.96 4.65 -3.00
C GLY A 328 -16.51 4.71 -1.54
N LEU A 329 -16.92 5.72 -0.76
CA LEU A 329 -16.72 5.72 0.69
C LEU A 329 -17.52 4.58 1.34
N ASP A 330 -16.82 3.69 2.05
CA ASP A 330 -17.46 2.65 2.86
C ASP A 330 -17.71 3.17 4.29
N CYS A 331 -18.99 3.26 4.67
CA CYS A 331 -19.41 3.72 5.99
C CYS A 331 -19.69 2.57 6.98
N LEU A 332 -19.42 1.31 6.60
CA LEU A 332 -19.71 0.13 7.42
C LEU A 332 -19.17 0.26 8.84
N PHE A 333 -17.90 0.64 9.00
CA PHE A 333 -17.29 0.74 10.32
C PHE A 333 -17.99 1.75 11.25
N LEU A 334 -18.45 2.88 10.70
CA LEU A 334 -19.19 3.87 11.48
C LEU A 334 -20.60 3.36 11.81
N VAL A 335 -21.26 2.65 10.88
CA VAL A 335 -22.56 1.99 11.13
C VAL A 335 -22.44 0.96 12.23
N GLU A 336 -21.46 0.04 12.16
CA GLU A 336 -21.18 -0.96 13.20
C GLU A 336 -21.02 -0.29 14.56
N LYS A 337 -20.16 0.74 14.64
CA LYS A 337 -19.88 1.45 15.89
C LYS A 337 -21.10 2.16 16.46
N LEU A 338 -21.91 2.80 15.61
CA LEU A 338 -23.15 3.45 16.04
C LEU A 338 -24.20 2.42 16.52
N CYS A 339 -24.29 1.26 15.88
CA CYS A 339 -25.17 0.18 16.29
C CYS A 339 -24.74 -0.43 17.65
N GLU A 340 -23.45 -0.67 17.86
CA GLU A 340 -22.89 -1.10 19.15
C GLU A 340 -23.23 -0.12 20.29
N GLU A 341 -23.17 1.18 20.01
CA GLU A 341 -23.50 2.25 20.96
C GLU A 341 -25.01 2.50 21.13
N ARG A 342 -25.88 1.66 20.54
CA ARG A 342 -27.35 1.81 20.51
C ARG A 342 -27.83 3.13 19.88
N LYS A 343 -27.04 3.71 19.00
CA LYS A 343 -27.32 4.94 18.23
C LYS A 343 -27.72 4.62 16.78
N SER A 344 -28.44 3.52 16.57
CA SER A 344 -28.85 3.00 15.25
C SER A 344 -29.70 3.99 14.41
N GLU A 345 -30.41 4.93 15.04
CA GLU A 345 -31.13 6.01 14.32
C GLU A 345 -30.19 6.96 13.57
N LYS A 346 -29.03 7.29 14.16
CA LYS A 346 -28.04 8.16 13.52
C LYS A 346 -27.40 7.49 12.30
N ALA A 347 -27.18 6.18 12.40
CA ALA A 347 -26.72 5.37 11.28
C ALA A 347 -27.77 5.32 10.15
N LEU A 348 -29.05 5.23 10.50
CA LEU A 348 -30.15 5.28 9.54
C LEU A 348 -30.27 6.63 8.84
N GLU A 349 -30.16 7.74 9.57
CA GLU A 349 -30.13 9.08 8.99
C GLU A 349 -29.01 9.23 7.96
N MET A 350 -27.81 8.76 8.30
CA MET A 350 -26.65 8.78 7.41
C MET A 350 -26.87 7.95 6.13
N VAL A 351 -27.39 6.73 6.27
CA VAL A 351 -27.67 5.84 5.11
C VAL A 351 -28.72 6.46 4.19
N LYS A 352 -29.77 7.08 4.74
CA LYS A 352 -30.77 7.79 3.93
C LYS A 352 -30.17 8.96 3.16
N LEU A 353 -29.36 9.79 3.82
CA LEU A 353 -28.70 10.93 3.18
C LEU A 353 -27.73 10.50 2.07
N LEU A 354 -27.03 9.36 2.26
CA LEU A 354 -26.20 8.76 1.22
C LEU A 354 -27.02 8.34 0.00
N TRP A 355 -28.19 7.73 0.20
CA TRP A 355 -29.10 7.36 -0.89
C TRP A 355 -29.74 8.56 -1.60
N GLU A 356 -30.08 9.62 -0.88
CA GLU A 356 -30.58 10.88 -1.47
C GLU A 356 -29.55 11.53 -2.40
N GLN A 357 -28.27 11.26 -2.17
CA GLN A 357 -27.16 11.74 -3.01
C GLN A 357 -26.72 10.73 -4.06
N GLU A 358 -27.53 9.70 -4.31
CA GLU A 358 -27.26 8.64 -5.28
C GLU A 358 -25.92 7.92 -5.04
N LYS A 359 -25.41 7.93 -3.80
CA LYS A 359 -24.20 7.20 -3.43
C LYS A 359 -24.49 5.71 -3.34
N SER A 360 -23.56 4.90 -3.84
CA SER A 360 -23.62 3.45 -3.71
C SER A 360 -23.34 3.04 -2.28
N ILE A 361 -24.27 2.30 -1.67
CA ILE A 361 -24.14 1.73 -0.32
C ILE A 361 -24.03 0.22 -0.48
N GLY A 362 -23.06 -0.39 0.20
CA GLY A 362 -22.86 -1.84 0.17
C GLY A 362 -24.00 -2.60 0.87
N VAL A 363 -24.30 -3.80 0.37
CA VAL A 363 -25.27 -4.73 0.98
C VAL A 363 -24.97 -4.96 2.47
N VAL A 364 -23.69 -5.16 2.80
CA VAL A 364 -23.23 -5.42 4.18
C VAL A 364 -23.58 -4.26 5.11
N THR A 365 -23.39 -3.01 4.67
CA THR A 365 -23.74 -1.83 5.47
C THR A 365 -25.23 -1.80 5.83
N CYS A 366 -26.10 -2.13 4.86
CA CYS A 366 -27.54 -2.19 5.09
C CYS A 366 -27.92 -3.37 6.00
N THR A 367 -27.36 -4.56 5.80
CA THR A 367 -27.68 -5.73 6.64
C THR A 367 -27.25 -5.51 8.09
N THR A 368 -26.04 -4.99 8.31
CA THR A 368 -25.55 -4.59 9.65
C THR A 368 -26.45 -3.55 10.31
N LEU A 369 -26.93 -2.56 9.56
CA LEU A 369 -27.86 -1.56 10.10
C LEU A 369 -29.23 -2.15 10.44
N ILE A 370 -29.77 -3.05 9.61
CA ILE A 370 -31.02 -3.77 9.89
C ILE A 370 -30.89 -4.57 11.19
N GLU A 371 -29.80 -5.32 11.36
CA GLU A 371 -29.54 -6.05 12.60
C GLU A 371 -29.41 -5.11 13.81
N GLY A 372 -28.68 -4.00 13.66
CA GLY A 372 -28.55 -3.00 14.71
C GLY A 372 -29.88 -2.34 15.11
N LEU A 373 -30.78 -2.08 14.15
CA LEU A 373 -32.12 -1.55 14.40
C LEU A 373 -33.01 -2.58 15.11
N ARG A 374 -32.97 -3.85 14.68
CA ARG A 374 -33.67 -4.97 15.34
C ARG A 374 -33.24 -5.13 16.79
N ASN A 375 -31.94 -5.18 17.05
CA ASN A 375 -31.37 -5.27 18.40
C ASN A 375 -31.69 -4.04 19.28
N SER A 376 -31.99 -2.90 18.66
CA SER A 376 -32.44 -1.68 19.35
C SER A 376 -33.95 -1.63 19.58
N GLY A 377 -34.71 -2.65 19.17
CA GLY A 377 -36.17 -2.70 19.24
C GLY A 377 -36.89 -1.79 18.22
N LYS A 378 -36.17 -1.22 17.25
CA LYS A 378 -36.70 -0.26 16.26
C LYS A 378 -37.19 -0.99 15.01
N LEU A 379 -38.15 -1.88 15.20
CA LEU A 379 -38.61 -2.80 14.14
C LEU A 379 -39.16 -2.06 12.91
N ASP A 380 -39.94 -0.99 13.10
CA ASP A 380 -40.50 -0.22 11.98
C ASP A 380 -39.43 0.42 11.08
N ALA A 381 -38.36 0.92 11.71
CA ALA A 381 -37.22 1.48 11.00
C ALA A 381 -36.46 0.39 10.23
N ALA A 382 -36.29 -0.79 10.83
CA ALA A 382 -35.68 -1.94 10.16
C ALA A 382 -36.51 -2.42 8.95
N CYS A 383 -37.83 -2.46 9.07
CA CYS A 383 -38.75 -2.78 7.98
C CYS A 383 -38.69 -1.73 6.85
N GLY A 384 -38.66 -0.44 7.21
CA GLY A 384 -38.49 0.64 6.24
C GLY A 384 -37.19 0.48 5.44
N LEU A 385 -36.08 0.22 6.13
CA LEU A 385 -34.77 0.02 5.52
C LEU A 385 -34.72 -1.22 4.63
N MET A 386 -35.28 -2.35 5.07
CA MET A 386 -35.37 -3.58 4.28
C MET A 386 -36.17 -3.35 2.98
N ARG A 387 -37.27 -2.59 3.06
CA ARG A 387 -38.10 -2.27 1.89
C ARG A 387 -37.30 -1.47 0.86
N GLU A 388 -36.65 -0.40 1.31
CA GLU A 388 -35.85 0.46 0.44
C GLU A 388 -34.66 -0.29 -0.19
N MET A 389 -34.02 -1.17 0.59
CA MET A 389 -32.96 -2.05 0.12
C MET A 389 -33.43 -2.94 -1.04
N LEU A 390 -34.58 -3.63 -0.89
CA LEU A 390 -35.16 -4.48 -1.93
C LEU A 390 -35.62 -3.67 -3.17
N GLU A 391 -36.21 -2.49 -2.95
CA GLU A 391 -36.66 -1.62 -4.05
C GLU A 391 -35.50 -1.19 -4.94
N LYS A 392 -34.36 -0.83 -4.34
CA LYS A 392 -33.09 -0.50 -5.00
C LYS A 392 -32.34 -1.71 -5.56
N GLY A 393 -32.88 -2.94 -5.40
CA GLY A 393 -32.29 -4.16 -5.94
C GLY A 393 -31.09 -4.69 -5.15
N LEU A 394 -30.89 -4.20 -3.91
CA LEU A 394 -29.91 -4.75 -2.99
C LEU A 394 -30.54 -5.95 -2.29
N LEU A 395 -29.93 -7.12 -2.42
CA LEU A 395 -30.45 -8.34 -1.80
C LEU A 395 -29.82 -8.53 -0.42
N PRO A 396 -30.63 -8.64 0.66
CA PRO A 396 -30.11 -8.95 1.98
C PRO A 396 -29.53 -10.37 2.00
N ASP A 397 -28.64 -10.64 2.96
CA ASP A 397 -28.28 -12.02 3.25
C ASP A 397 -29.47 -12.78 3.87
N ARG A 398 -29.45 -14.10 3.73
CA ARG A 398 -30.55 -14.98 4.17
C ARG A 398 -30.81 -14.89 5.66
N ILE A 399 -29.75 -14.73 6.45
CA ILE A 399 -29.83 -14.67 7.90
C ILE A 399 -30.58 -13.40 8.32
N THR A 400 -30.15 -12.24 7.83
CA THR A 400 -30.76 -10.94 8.10
C THR A 400 -32.23 -10.91 7.69
N PHE A 401 -32.54 -11.47 6.51
CA PHE A 401 -33.92 -11.54 6.03
C PHE A 401 -34.79 -12.42 6.94
N ASN A 402 -34.36 -13.65 7.23
CA ASN A 402 -35.10 -14.59 8.06
C ASN A 402 -35.29 -14.07 9.48
N CYS A 403 -34.27 -13.48 10.09
CA CYS A 403 -34.38 -12.93 11.44
C CYS A 403 -35.33 -11.72 11.50
N LEU A 404 -35.39 -10.86 10.48
CA LEU A 404 -36.39 -9.79 10.44
C LEU A 404 -37.82 -10.34 10.32
N LEU A 405 -38.03 -11.40 9.51
CA LEU A 405 -39.35 -12.04 9.41
C LEU A 405 -39.77 -12.71 10.72
N GLU A 406 -38.82 -13.33 11.42
CA GLU A 406 -39.07 -13.95 12.73
C GLU A 406 -39.49 -12.90 13.77
N ASP A 407 -38.83 -11.73 13.80
CA ASP A 407 -39.24 -10.61 14.65
C ASP A 407 -40.65 -10.13 14.31
N LEU A 408 -40.96 -9.97 13.01
CA LEU A 408 -42.29 -9.56 12.56
C LEU A 408 -43.38 -10.56 12.96
N CYS A 409 -43.13 -11.86 12.77
CA CYS A 409 -44.07 -12.92 13.15
C CYS A 409 -44.26 -12.99 14.67
N SER A 410 -43.19 -12.80 15.44
CA SER A 410 -43.25 -12.76 16.90
C SER A 410 -44.01 -11.54 17.43
N CYS A 411 -44.07 -10.45 16.66
CA CYS A 411 -44.85 -9.24 16.96
C CYS A 411 -46.29 -9.27 16.41
N GLY A 412 -46.77 -10.37 15.82
CA GLY A 412 -48.12 -10.44 15.28
C GLY A 412 -48.30 -9.70 13.93
N ARG A 413 -47.22 -9.52 13.16
CA ARG A 413 -47.19 -8.82 11.86
C ARG A 413 -46.94 -9.77 10.68
N THR A 414 -47.51 -10.98 10.69
CA THR A 414 -47.32 -11.99 9.62
C THR A 414 -47.69 -11.52 8.21
N PHE A 415 -48.69 -10.66 8.06
CA PHE A 415 -49.05 -10.09 6.76
C PHE A 415 -47.95 -9.21 6.17
N GLU A 416 -47.26 -8.45 7.02
CA GLU A 416 -46.13 -7.63 6.57
C GLU A 416 -44.91 -8.49 6.26
N ALA A 417 -44.65 -9.52 7.07
CA ALA A 417 -43.64 -10.54 6.78
C ALA A 417 -43.90 -11.20 5.41
N SER A 418 -45.14 -11.56 5.13
CA SER A 418 -45.56 -12.10 3.83
C SER A 418 -45.36 -11.10 2.69
N LYS A 419 -45.66 -9.80 2.92
CA LYS A 419 -45.40 -8.75 1.94
C LYS A 419 -43.91 -8.63 1.60
N PHE A 420 -43.02 -8.75 2.59
CA PHE A 420 -41.58 -8.77 2.34
C PHE A 420 -41.15 -9.97 1.50
N LYS A 421 -41.69 -11.16 1.79
CA LYS A 421 -41.44 -12.34 0.96
C LYS A 421 -41.84 -12.11 -0.50
N PHE A 422 -43.05 -11.60 -0.76
CA PHE A 422 -43.48 -11.28 -2.14
C PHE A 422 -42.59 -10.22 -2.81
N LEU A 423 -42.21 -9.16 -2.09
CA LEU A 423 -41.33 -8.12 -2.61
C LEU A 423 -39.95 -8.68 -2.95
N ALA A 424 -39.41 -9.56 -2.12
CA ALA A 424 -38.13 -10.22 -2.34
C ALA A 424 -38.20 -11.15 -3.57
N THR A 425 -39.23 -11.99 -3.69
CA THR A 425 -39.44 -12.86 -4.86
C THR A 425 -39.55 -12.06 -6.16
N ALA A 426 -40.23 -10.90 -6.14
CA ALA A 426 -40.33 -10.01 -7.30
C ALA A 426 -38.97 -9.41 -7.73
N LYS A 427 -37.96 -9.45 -6.86
CA LYS A 427 -36.59 -8.98 -7.10
C LYS A 427 -35.60 -10.14 -7.31
N SER A 428 -36.11 -11.32 -7.64
CA SER A 428 -35.32 -12.54 -7.88
C SER A 428 -34.59 -13.07 -6.63
N TYR A 429 -35.08 -12.75 -5.44
CA TYR A 429 -34.65 -13.38 -4.20
C TYR A 429 -35.51 -14.62 -3.95
N ASP A 430 -34.89 -15.78 -3.92
CA ASP A 430 -35.58 -17.05 -3.71
C ASP A 430 -35.68 -17.37 -2.21
N PRO A 431 -36.91 -17.39 -1.61
CA PRO A 431 -37.11 -17.77 -0.22
C PRO A 431 -36.63 -19.20 0.01
N ASP A 432 -35.82 -19.43 1.04
CA ASP A 432 -35.42 -20.79 1.39
C ASP A 432 -36.46 -21.46 2.30
N GLY A 433 -36.29 -22.78 2.51
CA GLY A 433 -37.19 -23.54 3.38
C GLY A 433 -37.26 -22.98 4.81
N VAL A 434 -36.22 -22.28 5.29
CA VAL A 434 -36.24 -21.61 6.59
C VAL A 434 -37.13 -20.38 6.54
N THR A 435 -37.04 -19.55 5.50
CA THR A 435 -37.94 -18.40 5.29
C THR A 435 -39.42 -18.82 5.34
N LEU A 436 -39.78 -19.88 4.60
CA LEU A 436 -41.16 -20.34 4.53
C LEU A 436 -41.62 -21.00 5.84
N ALA A 437 -40.74 -21.74 6.52
CA ALA A 437 -41.05 -22.31 7.84
C ALA A 437 -41.33 -21.22 8.90
N ILE A 438 -40.56 -20.13 8.90
CA ILE A 438 -40.79 -18.97 9.80
C ILE A 438 -42.18 -18.37 9.55
N LEU A 439 -42.58 -18.20 8.29
CA LEU A 439 -43.90 -17.67 7.95
C LEU A 439 -45.04 -18.62 8.34
N ALA A 440 -44.91 -19.92 8.07
CA ALA A 440 -45.90 -20.93 8.46
C ALA A 440 -46.09 -20.96 9.98
N GLN A 441 -44.99 -20.96 10.74
CA GLN A 441 -45.04 -20.89 12.20
C GLN A 441 -45.62 -19.57 12.71
N GLY A 442 -45.30 -18.45 12.06
CA GLY A 442 -45.89 -17.15 12.38
C GLY A 442 -47.41 -17.15 12.21
N PHE A 443 -47.91 -17.66 11.08
CA PHE A 443 -49.35 -17.76 10.83
C PHE A 443 -50.06 -18.72 11.77
N ALA A 444 -49.41 -19.81 12.17
CA ALA A 444 -49.93 -20.72 13.20
C ALA A 444 -50.10 -20.00 14.54
N ARG A 445 -49.10 -19.23 14.99
CA ARG A 445 -49.15 -18.45 16.23
C ARG A 445 -50.24 -17.37 16.23
N GLU A 446 -50.52 -16.77 15.08
CA GLU A 446 -51.60 -15.78 14.93
C GLU A 446 -52.98 -16.38 14.65
N GLY A 447 -53.10 -17.71 14.54
CA GLY A 447 -54.36 -18.40 14.21
C GLY A 447 -54.84 -18.17 12.76
N LYS A 448 -53.95 -17.74 11.86
CA LYS A 448 -54.23 -17.44 10.44
C LYS A 448 -54.06 -18.68 9.57
N ARG A 449 -54.93 -19.67 9.80
CA ARG A 449 -54.83 -21.01 9.21
C ARG A 449 -54.76 -21.00 7.68
N ARG A 450 -55.66 -20.29 6.99
CA ARG A 450 -55.75 -20.33 5.52
C ARG A 450 -54.49 -19.81 4.84
N GLU A 451 -53.89 -18.78 5.39
CA GLU A 451 -52.65 -18.18 4.89
C GLU A 451 -51.46 -19.08 5.21
N GLY A 452 -51.41 -19.67 6.40
CA GLY A 452 -50.38 -20.64 6.77
C GLY A 452 -50.41 -21.91 5.93
N GLU A 453 -51.59 -22.46 5.62
CA GLU A 453 -51.75 -23.63 4.74
C GLU A 453 -51.15 -23.37 3.36
N LYS A 454 -51.38 -22.18 2.78
CA LYS A 454 -50.77 -21.80 1.48
C LYS A 454 -49.25 -21.77 1.52
N VAL A 455 -48.66 -21.34 2.64
CA VAL A 455 -47.20 -21.34 2.81
C VAL A 455 -46.65 -22.76 2.92
N VAL A 456 -47.36 -23.66 3.62
CA VAL A 456 -46.98 -25.08 3.72
C VAL A 456 -47.09 -25.79 2.37
N ASP A 457 -48.14 -25.51 1.60
CA ASP A 457 -48.28 -26.00 0.23
C ASP A 457 -47.14 -25.49 -0.67
N GLU A 458 -46.77 -24.21 -0.55
CA GLU A 458 -45.62 -23.66 -1.26
C GLU A 458 -44.29 -24.34 -0.86
N MET A 459 -44.12 -24.68 0.42
CA MET A 459 -42.96 -25.46 0.89
C MET A 459 -42.92 -26.87 0.28
N LEU A 460 -44.08 -27.49 0.07
CA LEU A 460 -44.20 -28.80 -0.56
C LEU A 460 -43.83 -28.71 -2.04
N ASP A 461 -44.39 -27.74 -2.76
CA ASP A 461 -44.15 -27.51 -4.19
C ASP A 461 -42.68 -27.18 -4.47
N ALA A 462 -42.03 -26.41 -3.59
CA ALA A 462 -40.60 -26.09 -3.68
C ALA A 462 -39.67 -27.23 -3.25
N GLY A 463 -40.20 -28.37 -2.79
CA GLY A 463 -39.42 -29.55 -2.39
C GLY A 463 -38.70 -29.42 -1.04
N PHE A 464 -39.08 -28.45 -0.19
CA PHE A 464 -38.52 -28.29 1.15
C PHE A 464 -39.11 -29.27 2.16
N ILE A 465 -40.25 -29.88 1.84
CA ILE A 465 -40.89 -30.93 2.65
C ILE A 465 -40.51 -32.31 2.07
N ASN A 466 -39.71 -33.07 2.82
CA ASN A 466 -39.18 -34.36 2.37
C ASN A 466 -39.96 -35.59 2.88
N SER A 467 -41.02 -35.38 3.68
CA SER A 467 -41.80 -36.47 4.28
C SER A 467 -43.23 -36.04 4.61
N ILE A 468 -44.17 -36.97 4.46
CA ILE A 468 -45.58 -36.79 4.82
C ILE A 468 -45.74 -36.47 6.32
N SER A 469 -44.85 -36.99 7.17
CA SER A 469 -44.84 -36.69 8.60
C SER A 469 -44.48 -35.23 8.91
N MET A 470 -43.57 -34.62 8.15
CA MET A 470 -43.23 -33.20 8.29
C MET A 470 -44.39 -32.30 7.83
N TYR A 471 -45.05 -32.66 6.73
CA TYR A 471 -46.26 -31.97 6.26
C TYR A 471 -47.38 -32.02 7.31
N ASN A 472 -47.70 -33.21 7.81
CA ASN A 472 -48.76 -33.40 8.80
C ASN A 472 -48.48 -32.60 10.08
N ARG A 473 -47.22 -32.55 10.55
CA ARG A 473 -46.84 -31.75 11.72
C ARG A 473 -47.12 -30.26 11.51
N LEU A 474 -46.70 -29.69 10.37
CA LEU A 474 -46.95 -28.28 10.07
C LEU A 474 -48.45 -27.97 9.95
N MET A 475 -49.23 -28.89 9.40
CA MET A 475 -50.69 -28.75 9.32
C MET A 475 -51.36 -28.90 10.69
N GLU A 476 -50.86 -29.76 11.57
CA GLU A 476 -51.31 -29.87 12.96
C GLU A 476 -50.97 -28.61 13.77
N ASP A 477 -49.78 -28.03 13.59
CA ASP A 477 -49.37 -26.76 14.21
C ASP A 477 -50.32 -25.61 13.80
N LEU A 478 -50.78 -25.60 12.55
CA LEU A 478 -51.78 -24.64 12.05
C LEU A 478 -53.22 -24.89 12.58
N GLN A 479 -53.53 -26.12 12.97
CA GLN A 479 -54.84 -26.51 13.53
C GLN A 479 -54.92 -26.28 15.04
N SER A 480 -53.79 -26.40 15.73
CA SER A 480 -53.68 -26.42 17.19
C SER A 480 -53.42 -25.05 17.81
N GLY A 481 -53.48 -23.96 17.03
CA GLY A 481 -53.21 -22.58 17.49
C GLY A 481 -53.77 -22.32 18.89
N TYR A 482 -52.87 -22.33 19.88
CA TYR A 482 -53.18 -22.16 21.29
C TYR A 482 -53.61 -20.72 21.60
#